data_AF-A0A7M4A3I8-F1
#
_entry.id   AF-A0A7M4A3I8-F1
#
_cell.length_a   1.000
_cell.length_b   1.000
_cell.length_c   1.000
_cell.angle_alpha   90.00
_cell.angle_beta   90.00
_cell.angle_gamma   90.00
#
_symmetry.space_group_name_H-M   'P 1'
#
loop_
_entity.id
_entity.type
_entity.pdbx_description
1 polymer ?
#
loop_
_entity_poly.entity_id
_entity_poly.type
_entity_poly.pdbx_seq_one_letter_code
_entity_poly.pdbx_strand_id
1 'polypeptide(L)'
;MLRTLIGMGLVLIIILGYAVHSNTVDSEYYLFETSNSESNLELIQLEENMSEWYVVTNSAITWVNTTVTGAPQGSILKLDASGVDWYHTPSLGQDDKDFNCKEFSPDYVDLIETCIKGPFHEINLDEQNMMIGLVSLDLPIGGLGSIQADTLDEANETSQKIINDNSRIITWKVSIMDSEGNIVSSQGLELTTNITTHDLISVEEFKLDPIQESIYSLATLVGCFTLLLILPMIAYFSAVYKEKRDEEARLGTPEIEIKE
;
A
#
# COMPACT_ATOMS: atom_id res chain seq x y z
N MET A 1 -30.43 36.59 -12.64
CA MET A 1 -29.85 35.24 -12.83
C MET A 1 -28.33 35.23 -12.78
N LEU A 2 -27.61 35.98 -13.64
CA LEU A 2 -26.14 35.99 -13.63
C LEU A 2 -25.54 36.47 -12.28
N ARG A 3 -26.12 37.52 -11.68
CA ARG A 3 -25.68 38.05 -10.37
C ARG A 3 -25.86 37.06 -9.22
N THR A 4 -26.94 36.27 -9.24
CA THR A 4 -27.18 35.22 -8.22
C THR A 4 -26.26 34.01 -8.42
N LEU A 5 -25.92 33.68 -9.67
CA LEU A 5 -25.00 32.59 -10.00
C LEU A 5 -23.56 32.93 -9.60
N ILE A 6 -23.12 34.17 -9.85
CA ILE A 6 -21.81 34.68 -9.41
C ILE A 6 -21.75 34.76 -7.86
N GLY A 7 -22.81 35.24 -7.21
CA GLY A 7 -22.87 35.32 -5.75
C GLY A 7 -22.77 33.94 -5.08
N MET A 8 -23.51 32.94 -5.57
CA MET A 8 -23.43 31.57 -5.04
C MET A 8 -22.07 30.92 -5.30
N GLY A 9 -21.46 31.16 -6.47
CA GLY A 9 -20.11 30.67 -6.77
C GLY A 9 -19.05 31.22 -5.81
N LEU A 10 -19.11 32.52 -5.49
CA LEU A 10 -18.16 33.15 -4.58
C LEU A 10 -18.33 32.66 -3.13
N VAL A 11 -19.57 32.46 -2.69
CA VAL A 11 -19.86 31.87 -1.37
C VAL A 11 -19.33 30.43 -1.28
N LEU A 12 -19.52 29.62 -2.33
CA LEU A 12 -18.97 28.25 -2.38
C LEU A 12 -17.45 28.25 -2.29
N ILE A 13 -16.75 29.16 -2.98
CA ILE A 13 -15.29 29.29 -2.89
C ILE A 13 -14.86 29.59 -1.46
N ILE A 14 -15.54 30.51 -0.77
CA ILE A 14 -15.20 30.87 0.61
C ILE A 14 -15.43 29.70 1.56
N ILE A 15 -16.57 28.99 1.43
CA ILE A 15 -16.89 27.84 2.28
C ILE A 15 -15.91 26.69 2.04
N LEU A 16 -15.58 26.40 0.78
CA LEU A 16 -14.60 25.37 0.44
C LEU A 16 -13.21 25.74 0.95
N GLY A 17 -12.79 27.01 0.80
CA GLY A 17 -11.53 27.49 1.34
C GLY A 17 -11.46 27.36 2.86
N TYR A 18 -12.55 27.69 3.57
CA TYR A 18 -12.66 27.49 5.01
C TYR A 18 -12.62 26.00 5.40
N ALA A 19 -13.34 25.14 4.67
CA ALA A 19 -13.37 23.70 4.93
C ALA A 19 -11.99 23.06 4.73
N VAL A 20 -11.27 23.42 3.66
CA VAL A 20 -9.89 22.96 3.41
C VAL A 20 -8.97 23.46 4.52
N HIS A 21 -9.03 24.75 4.85
CA HIS A 21 -8.21 25.33 5.93
C HIS A 21 -8.47 24.65 7.28
N SER A 22 -9.73 24.43 7.65
CA SER A 22 -10.10 23.77 8.90
C SER A 22 -9.55 22.36 9.00
N ASN A 23 -9.68 21.54 7.96
CA ASN A 23 -9.16 20.17 7.95
C ASN A 23 -7.63 20.10 7.83
N THR A 24 -6.99 21.18 7.38
CA THR A 24 -5.53 21.25 7.29
C THR A 24 -4.90 21.66 8.64
N VAL A 25 -5.62 22.42 9.45
CA VAL A 25 -5.13 22.95 10.74
C VAL A 25 -5.37 21.99 11.90
N ASP A 26 -6.41 21.16 11.81
CA ASP A 26 -6.79 20.22 12.87
C ASP A 26 -6.93 18.82 12.24
N SER A 27 -5.81 18.11 12.17
CA SER A 27 -5.77 16.74 11.67
C SER A 27 -5.87 15.79 12.85
N GLU A 28 -6.92 14.95 12.87
CA GLU A 28 -7.02 13.82 13.80
C GLU A 28 -6.04 12.68 13.46
N TYR A 29 -5.23 12.83 12.40
CA TYR A 29 -4.27 11.84 11.94
C TYR A 29 -2.84 12.20 12.32
N TYR A 30 -2.12 11.21 12.83
CA TYR A 30 -0.71 11.27 13.15
C TYR A 30 0.03 10.21 12.34
N LEU A 31 1.21 10.59 11.86
CA LEU A 31 2.15 9.68 11.23
C LEU A 31 3.18 9.26 12.27
N PHE A 32 3.51 7.97 12.31
CA PHE A 32 4.60 7.48 13.13
C PHE A 32 5.66 6.81 12.26
N GLU A 33 6.91 7.16 12.53
CA GLU A 33 8.08 6.62 11.84
C GLU A 33 8.81 5.63 12.74
N THR A 34 9.32 4.57 12.13
CA THR A 34 10.07 3.50 12.78
C THR A 34 11.37 3.21 12.05
N SER A 35 12.33 2.64 12.76
CA SER A 35 13.69 2.39 12.25
C SER A 35 13.78 1.50 11.02
N ASN A 36 12.80 0.62 10.80
CA ASN A 36 12.71 -0.31 9.66
C ASN A 36 14.09 -0.92 9.30
N SER A 37 14.77 -1.43 10.33
CA SER A 37 16.18 -1.79 10.24
C SER A 37 16.33 -3.28 9.99
N GLU A 38 17.03 -3.63 8.90
CA GLU A 38 17.38 -5.01 8.57
C GLU A 38 18.61 -5.45 9.37
N SER A 39 18.54 -6.63 9.98
CA SER A 39 19.65 -7.25 10.71
C SER A 39 19.80 -8.72 10.32
N ASN A 40 21.04 -9.14 10.07
CA ASN A 40 21.37 -10.54 9.88
C ASN A 40 21.38 -11.29 11.22
N LEU A 41 20.83 -12.49 11.25
CA LEU A 41 20.79 -13.35 12.43
C LEU A 41 22.00 -14.28 12.46
N GLU A 42 22.72 -14.25 13.58
CA GLU A 42 23.78 -15.22 13.87
C GLU A 42 23.15 -16.54 14.33
N LEU A 43 23.05 -17.48 13.40
CA LEU A 43 22.44 -18.78 13.62
C LEU A 43 23.38 -19.74 14.39
N ILE A 44 22.85 -20.41 15.42
CA ILE A 44 23.58 -21.40 16.22
C ILE A 44 23.20 -22.79 15.71
N GLN A 45 24.19 -23.55 15.26
CA GLN A 45 23.99 -24.93 14.81
C GLN A 45 23.69 -25.86 16.00
N LEU A 46 22.65 -26.70 15.91
CA LEU A 46 22.27 -27.60 17.02
C LEU A 46 23.21 -28.80 17.13
N GLU A 47 23.57 -29.41 16.01
CA GLU A 47 24.47 -30.57 15.94
C GLU A 47 25.51 -30.37 14.85
N GLU A 48 26.77 -30.73 15.14
CA GLU A 48 27.86 -30.61 14.17
C GLU A 48 27.58 -31.42 12.90
N ASN A 49 27.78 -30.80 11.74
CA ASN A 49 27.51 -31.35 10.40
C ASN A 49 26.03 -31.59 10.08
N MET A 50 25.07 -31.21 10.94
CA MET A 50 23.64 -31.31 10.64
C MET A 50 23.08 -29.95 10.23
N SER A 51 22.23 -29.93 9.21
CA SER A 51 21.65 -28.68 8.67
C SER A 51 20.46 -28.20 9.49
N GLU A 52 20.69 -28.02 10.79
CA GLU A 52 19.71 -27.53 11.74
C GLU A 52 20.31 -26.44 12.60
N TRP A 53 19.68 -25.26 12.58
CA TRP A 53 20.12 -24.09 13.31
C TRP A 53 18.96 -23.46 14.08
N TYR A 54 19.29 -22.71 15.13
CA TYR A 54 18.34 -21.90 15.86
C TYR A 54 18.91 -20.54 16.24
N VAL A 55 18.01 -19.59 16.48
CA VAL A 55 18.32 -18.27 17.03
C VAL A 55 17.12 -17.75 17.80
N VAL A 56 17.36 -16.97 18.84
CA VAL A 56 16.30 -16.34 19.64
C VAL A 56 16.37 -14.83 19.44
N THR A 57 15.24 -14.24 19.08
CA THR A 57 15.09 -12.79 18.87
C THR A 57 14.09 -12.24 19.87
N ASN A 58 14.25 -10.98 20.27
CA ASN A 58 13.31 -10.27 21.13
C ASN A 58 13.13 -8.83 20.65
N SER A 59 12.34 -8.65 19.60
CA SER A 59 12.15 -7.38 18.91
C SER A 59 10.82 -7.37 18.16
N ALA A 60 10.36 -6.18 17.76
CA ALA A 60 9.20 -6.04 16.88
C ALA A 60 9.63 -6.34 15.44
N ILE A 61 9.28 -7.53 14.93
CA ILE A 61 9.72 -8.03 13.62
C ILE A 61 8.58 -7.97 12.62
N THR A 62 8.84 -7.41 11.44
CA THR A 62 7.89 -7.40 10.31
C THR A 62 8.26 -8.45 9.27
N TRP A 63 9.52 -8.52 8.87
CA TRP A 63 9.99 -9.43 7.83
C TRP A 63 11.00 -10.43 8.36
N VAL A 64 10.96 -11.64 7.83
CA VAL A 64 11.99 -12.66 7.99
C VAL A 64 12.33 -13.26 6.63
N ASN A 65 13.59 -13.21 6.25
CA ASN A 65 14.09 -13.66 4.96
C ASN A 65 15.18 -14.69 5.20
N THR A 66 15.02 -15.89 4.67
CA THR A 66 16.03 -16.95 4.77
C THR A 66 16.46 -17.37 3.39
N THR A 67 17.77 -17.30 3.12
CA THR A 67 18.38 -17.69 1.85
C THR A 67 19.34 -18.84 2.08
N VAL A 68 19.27 -19.85 1.22
CA VAL A 68 20.11 -21.04 1.24
C VAL A 68 20.86 -21.14 -0.08
N THR A 69 22.16 -21.38 -0.04
CA THR A 69 22.96 -21.74 -1.22
C THR A 69 23.72 -23.04 -0.98
N GLY A 70 24.00 -23.78 -2.05
CA GLY A 70 24.75 -25.04 -1.99
C GLY A 70 23.93 -26.27 -1.56
N ALA A 71 22.60 -26.14 -1.40
CA ALA A 71 21.73 -27.26 -1.03
C ALA A 71 21.74 -28.40 -2.08
N PRO A 72 21.72 -29.68 -1.66
CA PRO A 72 21.51 -30.81 -2.55
C PRO A 72 20.18 -30.71 -3.29
N GLN A 73 20.10 -31.30 -4.49
CA GLN A 73 18.85 -31.36 -5.25
C GLN A 73 17.75 -32.09 -4.47
N GLY A 74 16.52 -31.57 -4.53
CA GLY A 74 15.37 -32.10 -3.82
C GLY A 74 15.33 -31.77 -2.33
N SER A 75 16.15 -30.83 -1.88
CA SER A 75 16.14 -30.37 -0.49
C SER A 75 14.97 -29.42 -0.21
N ILE A 76 14.45 -29.49 1.00
CA ILE A 76 13.36 -28.66 1.50
C ILE A 76 13.92 -27.78 2.61
N LEU A 77 13.74 -26.46 2.47
CA LEU A 77 13.97 -25.51 3.56
C LEU A 77 12.70 -25.42 4.40
N LYS A 78 12.85 -25.62 5.71
CA LYS A 78 11.80 -25.38 6.70
C LYS A 78 12.27 -24.31 7.68
N LEU A 79 11.42 -23.30 7.86
CA LEU A 79 11.59 -22.27 8.89
C LEU A 79 10.43 -22.38 9.88
N ASP A 80 10.76 -22.59 11.15
CA ASP A 80 9.81 -22.67 12.26
C ASP A 80 10.02 -21.47 13.19
N ALA A 81 8.92 -20.87 13.64
CA ALA A 81 8.88 -19.75 14.56
C ALA A 81 8.06 -20.14 15.79
N SER A 82 8.75 -20.43 16.89
CA SER A 82 8.10 -20.64 18.17
C SER A 82 7.82 -19.30 18.85
N GLY A 83 6.54 -19.01 19.11
CA GLY A 83 6.08 -17.78 19.77
C GLY A 83 5.23 -16.86 18.89
N VAL A 84 5.12 -17.14 17.58
CA VAL A 84 4.28 -16.38 16.65
C VAL A 84 3.87 -17.24 15.45
N ASP A 85 2.63 -17.07 14.99
CA ASP A 85 2.24 -17.51 13.66
C ASP A 85 2.55 -16.41 12.65
N TRP A 86 3.17 -16.77 11.53
CA TRP A 86 3.59 -15.85 10.49
C TRP A 86 3.09 -16.29 9.12
N TYR A 87 3.21 -15.40 8.14
CA TYR A 87 2.63 -15.56 6.81
C TYR A 87 3.73 -15.80 5.79
N HIS A 88 3.50 -16.78 4.91
CA HIS A 88 4.37 -17.06 3.77
C HIS A 88 3.54 -17.39 2.53
N THR A 89 4.09 -17.06 1.37
CA THR A 89 3.66 -17.59 0.08
C THR A 89 4.83 -17.50 -0.91
N PRO A 90 4.97 -18.42 -1.88
CA PRO A 90 6.05 -18.39 -2.87
C PRO A 90 6.09 -17.14 -3.75
N SER A 91 5.01 -16.36 -3.85
CA SER A 91 4.96 -15.12 -4.63
C SER A 91 5.42 -13.88 -3.85
N LEU A 92 5.68 -14.00 -2.55
CA LEU A 92 6.08 -12.88 -1.70
C LEU A 92 7.48 -12.39 -2.09
N GLY A 93 7.60 -11.09 -2.41
CA GLY A 93 8.87 -10.47 -2.79
C GLY A 93 9.33 -10.70 -4.22
N GLN A 94 8.45 -11.16 -5.12
CA GLN A 94 8.74 -11.22 -6.56
C GLN A 94 8.56 -9.84 -7.21
N ASP A 95 9.53 -9.41 -8.01
CA ASP A 95 9.59 -8.08 -8.65
C ASP A 95 8.44 -7.79 -9.65
N ASP A 96 7.76 -8.82 -10.13
CA ASP A 96 6.83 -8.71 -11.27
C ASP A 96 5.41 -8.28 -10.89
N LYS A 97 5.06 -8.20 -9.58
CA LYS A 97 3.69 -7.84 -9.14
C LYS A 97 3.66 -7.12 -7.81
N ASP A 98 2.75 -6.15 -7.68
CA ASP A 98 2.31 -5.62 -6.39
C ASP A 98 1.72 -6.79 -5.57
N PHE A 99 2.52 -7.32 -4.64
CA PHE A 99 2.14 -8.48 -3.87
C PHE A 99 0.92 -8.18 -2.97
N ASN A 100 -0.10 -9.03 -3.05
CA ASN A 100 -1.25 -9.00 -2.16
C ASN A 100 -1.53 -10.43 -1.67
N CYS A 101 -1.78 -10.59 -0.37
CA CYS A 101 -2.26 -11.83 0.23
C CYS A 101 -3.63 -12.28 -0.32
N LYS A 102 -4.29 -11.47 -1.14
CA LYS A 102 -5.58 -11.75 -1.78
C LYS A 102 -5.44 -11.74 -3.30
N GLU A 103 -5.68 -12.88 -3.91
CA GLU A 103 -5.69 -13.05 -5.36
C GLU A 103 -7.05 -13.53 -5.84
N PHE A 104 -7.40 -13.30 -7.10
CA PHE A 104 -8.57 -13.93 -7.70
C PHE A 104 -8.30 -15.42 -7.89
N SER A 105 -9.31 -16.24 -7.63
CA SER A 105 -9.29 -17.66 -7.96
C SER A 105 -9.03 -17.86 -9.46
N PRO A 106 -8.51 -19.03 -9.91
CA PRO A 106 -8.20 -19.27 -11.33
C PRO A 106 -9.41 -19.13 -12.28
N ASP A 107 -10.63 -19.27 -11.75
CA ASP A 107 -11.90 -19.06 -12.45
C ASP A 107 -12.43 -17.61 -12.34
N TYR A 108 -11.71 -16.71 -11.67
CA TYR A 108 -12.00 -15.28 -11.48
C TYR A 108 -13.35 -14.98 -10.80
N VAL A 109 -13.92 -15.95 -10.10
CA VAL A 109 -15.22 -15.82 -9.43
C VAL A 109 -15.02 -15.35 -7.98
N ASP A 110 -14.04 -15.94 -7.29
CA ASP A 110 -13.82 -15.73 -5.87
C ASP A 110 -12.46 -15.07 -5.60
N LEU A 111 -12.36 -14.41 -4.46
CA LEU A 111 -11.09 -13.89 -3.94
C LEU A 111 -10.55 -14.90 -2.93
N ILE A 112 -9.35 -15.43 -3.18
CA ILE A 112 -8.68 -16.41 -2.33
C ILE A 112 -7.54 -15.76 -1.55
N GLU A 113 -7.39 -16.16 -0.28
CA GLU A 113 -6.25 -15.77 0.55
C GLU A 113 -5.05 -16.67 0.21
N THR A 114 -3.98 -16.09 -0.35
CA THR A 114 -2.76 -16.81 -0.76
C THR A 114 -1.70 -16.85 0.34
N CYS A 115 -1.75 -15.92 1.30
CA CYS A 115 -0.87 -15.93 2.46
C CYS A 115 -1.29 -17.01 3.45
N ILE A 116 -0.44 -18.04 3.59
CA ILE A 116 -0.68 -19.12 4.54
C ILE A 116 -0.17 -18.64 5.90
N LYS A 117 -1.05 -18.60 6.89
CA LYS A 117 -0.68 -18.36 8.28
C LYS A 117 -0.29 -19.67 8.96
N GLY A 118 0.87 -19.71 9.59
CA GLY A 118 1.30 -20.87 10.36
C GLY A 118 2.54 -20.61 11.22
N PRO A 119 2.84 -21.53 12.15
CA PRO A 119 4.05 -21.44 12.98
C PRO A 119 5.31 -21.83 12.20
N PHE A 120 5.16 -22.57 11.10
CA PHE A 120 6.27 -22.94 10.22
C PHE A 120 5.83 -22.92 8.76
N HIS A 121 6.80 -22.76 7.86
CA HIS A 121 6.61 -22.86 6.42
C HIS A 121 7.76 -23.63 5.77
N GLU A 122 7.49 -24.19 4.59
CA GLU A 122 8.40 -25.06 3.85
C GLU A 122 8.45 -24.63 2.38
N ILE A 123 9.65 -24.60 1.79
CA ILE A 123 9.85 -24.39 0.36
C ILE A 123 10.78 -25.44 -0.24
N ASN A 124 10.56 -25.74 -1.53
CA ASN A 124 11.47 -26.56 -2.30
C ASN A 124 12.65 -25.70 -2.80
N LEU A 125 13.88 -26.09 -2.44
CA LEU A 125 15.09 -25.38 -2.81
C LEU A 125 15.48 -25.54 -4.29
N ASP A 126 14.86 -26.49 -5.00
CA ASP A 126 15.02 -26.62 -6.46
C ASP A 126 14.28 -25.52 -7.24
N GLU A 127 13.22 -24.95 -6.67
CA GLU A 127 12.38 -23.93 -7.31
C GLU A 127 12.81 -22.52 -6.95
N GLN A 128 13.14 -22.29 -5.68
CA GLN A 128 13.54 -21.01 -5.14
C GLN A 128 14.53 -21.20 -3.97
N ASN A 129 15.54 -20.35 -3.91
CA ASN A 129 16.59 -20.42 -2.89
C ASN A 129 16.35 -19.49 -1.69
N MET A 130 15.26 -18.72 -1.71
CA MET A 130 14.91 -17.73 -0.70
C MET A 130 13.47 -17.94 -0.24
N MET A 131 13.27 -17.94 1.08
CA MET A 131 11.98 -17.90 1.73
C MET A 131 11.80 -16.53 2.38
N ILE A 132 10.79 -15.78 1.93
CA ILE A 132 10.40 -14.49 2.51
C ILE A 132 9.16 -14.72 3.36
N GLY A 133 9.11 -14.10 4.53
CA GLY A 133 8.03 -14.26 5.51
C GLY A 133 7.61 -12.93 6.11
N LEU A 134 6.30 -12.78 6.32
CA LEU A 134 5.69 -11.62 6.97
C LEU A 134 5.23 -12.02 8.38
N VAL A 135 5.88 -11.48 9.39
CA VAL A 135 5.72 -11.85 10.81
C VAL A 135 4.60 -11.07 11.48
N SER A 136 4.42 -9.80 11.12
CA SER A 136 3.35 -8.94 11.63
C SER A 136 2.73 -8.12 10.52
N LEU A 137 1.40 -7.97 10.59
CA LEU A 137 0.62 -7.09 9.73
C LEU A 137 0.33 -5.73 10.40
N ASP A 138 0.57 -5.63 11.70
CA ASP A 138 0.29 -4.42 12.50
C ASP A 138 1.45 -3.42 12.43
N LEU A 139 2.65 -3.90 12.12
CA LEU A 139 3.84 -3.06 11.98
C LEU A 139 3.90 -2.41 10.58
N PRO A 140 4.42 -1.19 10.48
CA PRO A 140 4.52 -0.50 9.20
C PRO A 140 5.59 -1.14 8.32
N ILE A 141 5.18 -1.86 7.27
CA ILE A 141 6.06 -2.54 6.31
C ILE A 141 7.19 -1.64 5.76
N GLY A 142 6.88 -0.37 5.51
CA GLY A 142 7.82 0.62 4.97
C GLY A 142 8.46 1.51 6.02
N GLY A 143 8.23 1.26 7.30
CA GLY A 143 8.73 2.09 8.39
C GLY A 143 7.84 3.28 8.76
N LEU A 144 6.88 3.63 7.91
CA LEU A 144 5.91 4.70 8.14
C LEU A 144 4.50 4.12 8.32
N GLY A 145 3.83 4.50 9.41
CA GLY A 145 2.43 4.16 9.67
C GLY A 145 1.60 5.39 9.98
N SER A 146 0.28 5.23 9.99
CA SER A 146 -0.66 6.27 10.39
C SER A 146 -1.61 5.76 11.45
N ILE A 147 -1.99 6.65 12.35
CA ILE A 147 -2.99 6.40 13.40
C ILE A 147 -3.91 7.62 13.53
N GLN A 148 -5.14 7.36 13.93
CA GLN A 148 -6.08 8.41 14.30
C GLN A 148 -6.06 8.56 15.82
N ALA A 149 -5.96 9.78 16.33
CA ALA A 149 -5.96 10.11 17.74
C ALA A 149 -6.45 11.54 17.96
N ASP A 150 -6.94 11.84 19.17
CA ASP A 150 -7.39 13.20 19.50
C ASP A 150 -6.21 14.11 19.88
N THR A 151 -5.10 13.52 20.35
CA THR A 151 -3.93 14.25 20.82
C THR A 151 -2.62 13.57 20.41
N LEU A 152 -1.54 14.35 20.33
CA LEU A 152 -0.20 13.83 20.08
C LEU A 152 0.26 12.83 21.16
N ASP A 153 -0.13 13.05 22.42
CA ASP A 153 0.22 12.15 23.52
C ASP A 153 -0.45 10.79 23.35
N GLU A 154 -1.75 10.77 23.03
CA GLU A 154 -2.48 9.52 22.71
C GLU A 154 -1.90 8.83 21.48
N ALA A 155 -1.54 9.60 20.45
CA ALA A 155 -0.90 9.07 19.26
C ALA A 155 0.42 8.36 19.62
N ASN A 156 1.26 9.02 20.42
CA ASN A 156 2.54 8.47 20.84
C ASN A 156 2.37 7.20 21.70
N GLU A 157 1.44 7.20 22.65
CA GLU A 157 1.10 6.00 23.43
C GLU A 157 0.62 4.85 22.56
N THR A 158 -0.24 5.14 21.57
CA THR A 158 -0.81 4.13 20.67
C THR A 158 0.26 3.55 19.74
N SER A 159 1.08 4.38 19.11
CA SER A 159 2.22 3.95 18.28
C SER A 159 3.19 3.10 19.09
N GLN A 160 3.56 3.56 20.30
CA GLN A 160 4.45 2.79 21.17
C GLN A 160 3.85 1.45 21.57
N LYS A 161 2.54 1.41 21.82
CA LYS A 161 1.81 0.17 22.13
C LYS A 161 1.87 -0.81 20.96
N ILE A 162 1.72 -0.36 19.71
CA ILE A 162 1.84 -1.22 18.52
C ILE A 162 3.22 -1.88 18.45
N ILE A 163 4.30 -1.12 18.69
CA ILE A 163 5.67 -1.66 18.71
C ILE A 163 5.84 -2.65 19.87
N ASN A 164 5.39 -2.29 21.07
CA ASN A 164 5.52 -3.11 22.27
C ASN A 164 4.75 -4.43 22.16
N ASP A 165 3.51 -4.40 21.66
CA ASP A 165 2.66 -5.58 21.48
C ASP A 165 3.26 -6.56 20.46
N ASN A 166 4.04 -6.05 19.50
CA ASN A 166 4.74 -6.86 18.52
C ASN A 166 6.17 -7.27 18.95
N SER A 167 6.73 -6.62 19.96
CA SER A 167 8.04 -6.96 20.53
C SER A 167 7.91 -8.17 21.45
N ARG A 168 8.27 -9.34 20.93
CA ARG A 168 8.16 -10.61 21.66
C ARG A 168 9.36 -11.51 21.42
N ILE A 169 9.55 -12.45 22.33
CA ILE A 169 10.57 -13.49 22.20
C ILE A 169 10.09 -14.50 21.15
N ILE A 170 10.87 -14.67 20.08
CA ILE A 170 10.62 -15.66 19.02
C ILE A 170 11.86 -16.55 18.93
N THR A 171 11.65 -17.86 18.96
CA THR A 171 12.71 -18.83 18.65
C THR A 171 12.54 -19.27 17.21
N TRP A 172 13.50 -18.91 16.36
CA TRP A 172 13.57 -19.34 14.97
C TRP A 172 14.36 -20.62 14.89
N LYS A 173 13.83 -21.61 14.21
CA LYS A 173 14.52 -22.86 13.91
C LYS A 173 14.53 -23.05 12.40
N VAL A 174 15.72 -23.17 11.83
CA VAL A 174 15.94 -23.38 10.40
C VAL A 174 16.44 -24.80 10.19
N SER A 175 15.79 -25.56 9.34
CA SER A 175 16.18 -26.93 9.01
C SER A 175 16.15 -27.16 7.51
N ILE A 176 17.18 -27.85 6.99
CA ILE A 176 17.22 -28.31 5.61
C ILE A 176 17.08 -29.83 5.62
N MET A 177 16.06 -30.34 4.93
CA MET A 177 15.69 -31.75 4.89
C MET A 177 15.74 -32.28 3.46
N ASP A 178 15.93 -33.58 3.30
CA ASP A 178 15.69 -34.28 2.04
C ASP A 178 14.19 -34.50 1.79
N SER A 179 13.84 -35.06 0.64
CA SER A 179 12.46 -35.39 0.27
C SER A 179 11.83 -36.51 1.11
N GLU A 180 12.63 -37.23 1.90
CA GLU A 180 12.17 -38.25 2.85
C GLU A 180 11.96 -37.68 4.27
N GLY A 181 12.33 -36.41 4.49
CA GLY A 181 12.20 -35.71 5.77
C GLY A 181 13.40 -35.85 6.70
N ASN A 182 14.54 -36.37 6.23
CA ASN A 182 15.76 -36.46 7.02
C ASN A 182 16.59 -35.18 6.90
N ILE A 183 17.18 -34.74 8.01
CA ILE A 183 18.09 -33.57 8.02
C ILE A 183 19.35 -33.89 7.22
N VAL A 184 19.71 -33.01 6.29
CA VAL A 184 20.88 -33.19 5.42
C VAL A 184 22.17 -32.70 6.10
N SER A 185 23.32 -33.12 5.56
CA SER A 185 24.64 -32.64 6.01
C SER A 185 24.80 -31.15 5.75
N SER A 186 25.35 -30.40 6.72
CA SER A 186 25.61 -28.96 6.58
C SER A 186 26.86 -28.62 5.76
N GLN A 187 27.60 -29.62 5.27
CA GLN A 187 28.83 -29.40 4.51
C GLN A 187 28.54 -28.78 3.15
N GLY A 188 29.16 -27.62 2.88
CA GLY A 188 29.00 -26.91 1.61
C GLY A 188 27.72 -26.07 1.51
N LEU A 189 26.95 -25.95 2.60
CA LEU A 189 25.78 -25.09 2.69
C LEU A 189 26.17 -23.71 3.22
N GLU A 190 25.63 -22.66 2.60
CA GLU A 190 25.64 -21.32 3.19
C GLU A 190 24.20 -20.91 3.46
N LEU A 191 23.95 -20.48 4.70
CA LEU A 191 22.64 -20.07 5.19
C LEU A 191 22.72 -18.64 5.70
N THR A 192 21.82 -17.79 5.22
CA THR A 192 21.69 -16.40 5.66
C THR A 192 20.23 -16.15 6.03
N THR A 193 19.98 -15.75 7.29
CA THR A 193 18.66 -15.32 7.71
C THR A 193 18.72 -13.85 8.14
N ASN A 194 17.89 -13.01 7.55
CA ASN A 194 17.72 -11.61 7.90
C ASN A 194 16.33 -11.38 8.49
N ILE A 195 16.23 -10.43 9.41
CA ILE A 195 14.95 -9.93 9.92
C ILE A 195 14.90 -8.42 9.78
N THR A 196 13.70 -7.89 9.65
CA THR A 196 13.44 -6.44 9.69
C THR A 196 12.77 -6.08 11.00
N THR A 197 13.41 -5.18 11.75
CA THR A 197 13.00 -4.76 13.10
C THR A 197 12.53 -3.31 13.13
N HIS A 198 11.62 -3.00 14.06
CA HIS A 198 11.05 -1.68 14.20
C HIS A 198 11.20 -1.15 15.62
N ASP A 199 11.86 0.00 15.74
CA ASP A 199 11.84 0.85 16.93
C ASP A 199 11.17 2.18 16.57
N LEU A 200 10.35 2.72 17.48
CA LEU A 200 9.69 4.00 17.26
C LEU A 200 10.72 5.14 17.22
N ILE A 201 10.71 5.94 16.15
CA ILE A 201 11.59 7.10 15.97
C ILE A 201 10.85 8.39 16.33
N SER A 202 9.70 8.62 15.72
CA SER A 202 8.94 9.85 15.86
C SER A 202 7.45 9.62 15.66
N VAL A 203 6.66 10.52 16.23
CA VAL A 203 5.23 10.65 15.96
C VAL A 203 4.96 12.12 15.68
N GLU A 204 4.39 12.40 14.52
CA GLU A 204 4.14 13.75 14.05
C GLU A 204 2.69 13.87 13.57
N GLU A 205 2.09 15.02 13.83
CA GLU A 205 0.77 15.35 13.31
C GLU A 205 0.83 15.45 11.78
N PHE A 206 -0.07 14.76 11.09
CA PHE A 206 -0.17 14.86 9.64
C PHE A 206 -0.63 16.27 9.26
N LYS A 207 0.20 17.00 8.51
CA LYS A 207 -0.13 18.34 8.04
C LYS A 207 -0.17 18.37 6.53
N LEU A 208 -1.32 18.77 6.01
CA LEU A 208 -1.45 19.12 4.60
C LEU A 208 -0.89 20.53 4.39
N ASP A 209 -0.34 20.81 3.21
CA ASP A 209 -0.01 22.19 2.84
C ASP A 209 -1.31 22.88 2.36
N PRO A 210 -1.84 23.87 3.10
CA PRO A 210 -3.10 24.50 2.76
C PRO A 210 -3.03 25.23 1.43
N ILE A 211 -1.86 25.70 0.99
CA ILE A 211 -1.68 26.37 -0.30
C ILE A 211 -1.80 25.34 -1.42
N GLN A 212 -1.13 24.20 -1.28
CA GLN A 212 -1.15 23.14 -2.28
C GLN A 212 -2.56 22.53 -2.43
N GLU A 213 -3.22 22.22 -1.31
CA GLU A 213 -4.60 21.71 -1.32
C GLU A 213 -5.60 22.72 -1.89
N SER A 214 -5.40 24.01 -1.59
CA SER A 214 -6.23 25.08 -2.16
C SER A 214 -6.08 25.19 -3.69
N ILE A 215 -4.87 24.99 -4.24
CA ILE A 215 -4.63 25.01 -5.68
C ILE A 215 -5.36 23.84 -6.36
N TYR A 216 -5.27 22.62 -5.80
CA TYR A 216 -5.97 21.46 -6.35
C TYR A 216 -7.50 21.60 -6.29
N SER A 217 -8.01 22.09 -5.16
CA SER A 217 -9.44 22.37 -4.99
C SER A 217 -9.93 23.45 -5.97
N LEU A 218 -9.17 24.55 -6.13
CA LEU A 218 -9.49 25.61 -7.09
C LEU A 218 -9.45 25.12 -8.53
N ALA A 219 -8.45 24.33 -8.91
CA ALA A 219 -8.33 23.76 -10.25
C ALA A 219 -9.54 22.87 -10.58
N THR A 220 -9.97 22.05 -9.62
CA THR A 220 -11.15 21.18 -9.75
C THR A 220 -12.42 22.01 -9.93
N LEU A 221 -12.61 23.05 -9.11
CA LEU A 221 -13.75 23.94 -9.20
C LEU A 221 -13.83 24.67 -10.55
N VAL A 222 -12.71 25.25 -10.99
CA VAL A 222 -12.62 25.91 -12.30
C VAL A 222 -12.92 24.92 -13.42
N GLY A 223 -12.43 23.68 -13.34
CA GLY A 223 -12.75 22.61 -14.28
C GLY A 223 -14.24 22.33 -14.37
N CYS A 224 -14.90 22.11 -13.23
CA CYS A 224 -16.35 21.87 -13.19
C CYS A 224 -17.16 23.06 -13.75
N PHE A 225 -16.81 24.30 -13.37
CA PHE A 225 -17.50 25.48 -13.90
C PHE A 225 -17.28 25.66 -15.40
N THR A 226 -16.07 25.38 -15.88
CA THR A 226 -15.73 25.44 -17.30
C THR A 226 -16.60 24.46 -18.09
N LEU A 227 -16.73 23.22 -17.63
CA LEU A 227 -17.59 22.22 -18.28
C LEU A 227 -19.07 22.61 -18.25
N LEU A 228 -19.57 23.12 -17.11
CA LEU A 228 -20.98 23.51 -16.96
C LEU A 228 -21.36 24.78 -17.71
N LEU A 229 -20.44 25.72 -17.95
CA LEU A 229 -20.74 26.98 -18.62
C LEU A 229 -20.34 26.99 -20.09
N ILE A 230 -19.14 26.51 -20.43
CA ILE A 230 -18.63 26.61 -21.80
C ILE A 230 -19.37 25.67 -22.74
N LEU A 231 -19.64 24.42 -22.33
CA LEU A 231 -20.33 23.46 -23.21
C LEU A 231 -21.75 23.92 -23.59
N PRO A 232 -22.61 24.36 -22.65
CA PRO A 232 -23.93 24.88 -23.01
C PRO A 232 -23.86 26.19 -23.79
N MET A 233 -22.86 27.03 -23.52
CA MET A 233 -22.67 28.28 -24.25
C MET A 233 -22.27 28.05 -25.71
N ILE A 234 -21.37 27.09 -25.99
CA ILE A 234 -21.03 26.68 -27.36
C ILE A 234 -22.28 26.17 -28.07
N ALA A 235 -23.09 25.32 -27.41
CA ALA A 235 -24.32 24.81 -27.99
C ALA A 235 -25.33 25.94 -28.29
N TYR A 236 -25.52 26.87 -27.35
CA TYR A 236 -26.39 28.03 -27.51
C TYR A 236 -25.97 28.94 -28.67
N PHE A 237 -24.70 29.36 -28.73
CA PHE A 237 -24.22 30.21 -29.81
C PHE A 237 -24.23 29.51 -31.16
N SER A 238 -23.95 28.20 -31.20
CA SER A 238 -24.07 27.41 -32.42
C SER A 238 -25.51 27.37 -32.93
N ALA A 239 -26.49 27.25 -32.02
CA ALA A 239 -27.91 27.28 -32.37
C ALA A 239 -28.33 28.67 -32.90
N VAL A 240 -27.95 29.74 -32.21
CA VAL A 240 -28.27 31.13 -32.63
C VAL A 240 -27.61 31.48 -33.97
N TYR A 241 -26.36 31.06 -34.19
CA TYR A 241 -25.67 31.29 -35.46
C TYR A 241 -26.34 30.53 -36.61
N LYS A 242 -26.76 29.29 -36.37
CA LYS A 242 -27.54 28.51 -37.34
C LYS A 242 -28.86 29.21 -37.67
N GLU A 243 -29.60 29.67 -36.66
CA GLU A 243 -30.87 30.38 -36.83
C GLU A 243 -30.71 31.63 -37.71
N LYS A 244 -29.70 32.47 -37.44
CA LYS A 244 -29.41 33.66 -38.25
C LYS A 244 -29.10 33.32 -39.71
N ARG A 245 -28.26 32.30 -39.93
CA ARG A 245 -27.89 31.86 -41.29
C ARG A 245 -29.10 31.31 -42.04
N ASP A 246 -29.95 30.52 -41.37
CA ASP A 246 -31.15 29.95 -41.98
C ASP A 246 -32.18 31.07 -42.30
N GLU A 247 -32.25 32.12 -41.47
CA GLU A 247 -33.07 33.31 -41.72
C GLU A 247 -32.56 34.16 -42.89
N GLU A 248 -31.25 34.39 -42.99
CA GLU A 248 -30.61 35.05 -44.13
C GLU A 248 -30.86 34.29 -45.45
N ALA A 249 -30.74 32.96 -45.43
CA ALA A 249 -31.04 32.12 -46.59
C ALA A 249 -32.50 32.23 -47.03
N ARG A 250 -33.43 32.30 -46.07
CA ARG A 250 -34.86 32.50 -46.34
C ARG A 250 -35.14 33.86 -46.97
N LEU A 251 -34.52 34.93 -46.47
CA LEU A 251 -34.67 36.28 -47.01
C LEU A 251 -33.99 36.48 -48.38
N GLY A 252 -32.92 35.72 -48.66
CA GLY A 252 -32.21 35.73 -49.93
C GLY A 252 -32.83 34.85 -51.03
N THR A 253 -33.87 34.07 -50.70
CA THR A 253 -34.57 33.23 -51.69
C THR A 253 -35.68 34.07 -52.35
N PRO A 254 -35.60 34.40 -53.65
CA PRO A 254 -36.63 35.20 -54.31
C PRO A 254 -37.94 34.43 -54.38
N GLU A 255 -39.06 35.14 -54.14
CA GLU A 255 -40.40 34.59 -54.29
C GLU A 255 -40.59 34.14 -55.75
N ILE A 256 -41.01 32.89 -55.94
CA ILE A 256 -41.22 32.33 -57.28
C ILE A 256 -42.46 33.03 -57.85
N GLU A 257 -42.25 34.01 -58.75
CA GLU A 257 -43.34 34.56 -59.56
C GLU A 257 -43.89 33.45 -60.45
N ILE A 258 -45.05 32.91 -60.06
CA ILE A 258 -45.86 32.04 -60.91
C ILE A 258 -46.47 32.94 -61.97
N LYS A 259 -45.93 32.91 -63.19
CA LYS A 259 -46.58 33.51 -64.36
C LYS A 259 -47.77 32.64 -64.76
N GLU A 260 -48.97 33.21 -64.63
CA GLU A 260 -50.23 32.71 -65.20
C GLU A 260 -50.20 32.69 -66.74
#